data_AF-A0A7W0N6M3-F1
#
_entry.id   AF-A0A7W0N6M3-F1
#
_cell.length_a   1.000
_cell.length_b   1.000
_cell.length_c   1.000
_cell.angle_alpha   90.00
_cell.angle_beta   90.00
_cell.angle_gamma   90.00
#
_symmetry.space_group_name_H-M   'P 1'
#
loop_
_entity.id
_entity.type
_entity.pdbx_description
1 polymer ?
#
loop_
_entity_poly.entity_id
_entity_poly.type
_entity_poly.pdbx_seq_one_letter_code
_entity_poly.pdbx_strand_id
1 'polypeptide(L)' 'HWAETIHTVHRMNPTCRVEVLIPDFQGNEAALNMVLAARPEVLNHNTETIARLTAACVPTRFISKP' A
#
# COMPACT_ATOMS: atom_id res chain seq x y z
N HIS A 1 10.84 0.38 4.07
CA HIS A 1 10.99 -0.74 3.11
C HIS A 1 10.37 -0.43 1.75
N TRP A 2 9.04 -0.25 1.62
CA TRP A 2 8.39 0.01 0.31
C TRP A 2 9.06 1.10 -0.55
N ALA A 3 9.20 2.32 -0.02
CA ALA A 3 9.80 3.44 -0.74
C ALA A 3 11.23 3.14 -1.22
N GLU A 4 12.05 2.54 -0.36
CA GLU A 4 13.43 2.16 -0.67
C GLU A 4 13.51 1.10 -1.78
N THR A 5 12.61 0.11 -1.74
CA THR A 5 12.49 -0.91 -2.79
C THR A 5 12.14 -0.27 -4.13
N ILE A 6 11.12 0.62 -4.17
CA ILE A 6 10.71 1.34 -5.38
C ILE A 6 11.88 2.16 -5.95
N HIS A 7 12.55 2.96 -5.10
CA HIS A 7 13.71 3.75 -5.52
C HIS A 7 14.85 2.88 -6.06
N THR A 8 15.08 1.72 -5.46
CA THR A 8 16.14 0.81 -5.89
C THR A 8 15.82 0.18 -7.24
N VAL A 9 14.56 -0.24 -7.48
CA VAL A 9 14.13 -0.76 -8.78
C VAL A 9 14.29 0.30 -9.86
N HIS A 10 13.79 1.53 -9.64
CA HIS A 10 13.96 2.62 -10.61
C HIS A 10 15.42 2.96 -10.89
N ARG A 11 16.30 2.91 -9.88
CA ARG A 11 17.73 3.16 -10.05
C ARG A 11 18.41 2.07 -10.87
N MET A 12 18.05 0.80 -10.64
CA MET A 12 18.66 -0.35 -11.32
C MET A 12 18.10 -0.57 -12.72
N ASN A 13 16.83 -0.25 -12.94
CA ASN A 13 16.16 -0.39 -14.23
C ASN A 13 15.19 0.79 -14.45
N PRO A 14 15.67 1.91 -15.01
CA PRO A 14 14.89 3.13 -15.16
C PRO A 14 13.63 3.02 -16.04
N THR A 15 13.50 1.96 -16.84
CA THR A 15 12.32 1.72 -17.68
C THR A 15 11.34 0.71 -17.07
N CYS A 16 11.70 0.09 -15.95
CA CYS A 16 10.83 -0.85 -15.24
C CYS A 16 9.75 -0.09 -14.47
N ARG A 17 8.49 -0.38 -14.78
CA ARG A 17 7.33 0.14 -14.04
C ARG A 17 7.10 -0.70 -12.80
N VAL A 18 6.83 -0.04 -11.68
CA VAL A 18 6.60 -0.64 -10.37
C VAL A 18 5.13 -0.49 -9.97
N GLU A 19 4.47 -1.63 -9.77
CA GLU A 19 3.21 -1.71 -9.03
C GLU A 19 3.52 -2.11 -7.58
N VAL A 20 2.89 -1.44 -6.63
CA VAL A 20 3.02 -1.75 -5.21
C VAL A 20 1.68 -2.13 -4.58
N LEU A 21 1.65 -3.27 -3.90
CA LEU A 21 0.55 -3.68 -3.04
C LEU A 21 0.89 -3.32 -1.59
N ILE A 22 0.14 -2.41 -1.00
CA ILE A 22 0.39 -1.91 0.36
C ILE A 22 -0.61 -2.49 1.39
N PRO A 23 -0.21 -2.62 2.66
CA PRO A 23 -1.17 -2.77 3.75
C PRO A 23 -1.96 -1.47 3.95
N ASP A 24 -2.94 -1.46 4.85
CA ASP A 24 -3.73 -0.26 5.16
C ASP A 24 -2.97 0.80 5.99
N PHE A 25 -1.73 0.50 6.40
CA PHE A 25 -0.90 1.29 7.31
C PHE A 25 -1.62 1.72 8.60
N GLN A 26 -2.68 1.02 8.99
CA GLN A 26 -3.56 1.40 10.09
C GLN A 26 -4.05 2.86 10.01
N GLY A 27 -4.24 3.39 8.80
CA GLY A 27 -4.63 4.79 8.59
C GLY A 27 -3.50 5.81 8.78
N ASN A 28 -2.24 5.38 8.90
CA ASN A 28 -1.10 6.30 9.00
C ASN A 28 -0.81 6.98 7.64
N GLU A 29 -1.29 8.22 7.50
CA GLU A 29 -1.09 9.03 6.29
C GLU A 29 0.39 9.31 5.99
N ALA A 30 1.23 9.49 7.01
CA ALA A 30 2.66 9.74 6.80
C ALA A 30 3.36 8.52 6.16
N ALA A 31 2.98 7.32 6.57
CA ALA A 31 3.47 6.08 5.96
C ALA A 31 3.01 5.95 4.50
N LEU A 32 1.74 6.22 4.22
CA LEU A 32 1.20 6.23 2.85
C LEU A 32 1.91 7.26 1.96
N ASN A 33 2.08 8.47 2.45
CA ASN A 33 2.74 9.56 1.73
C ASN A 33 4.19 9.23 1.40
N MET A 34 4.89 8.48 2.26
CA MET A 34 6.25 8.02 1.99
C MET A 34 6.31 7.06 0.80
N VAL A 35 5.32 6.17 0.65
CA VAL A 35 5.22 5.26 -0.51
C VAL A 35 4.86 6.03 -1.78
N LEU A 36 3.90 6.95 -1.69
CA LEU A 36 3.50 7.81 -2.82
C LEU A 36 4.66 8.68 -3.32
N ALA A 37 5.46 9.24 -2.41
CA ALA A 37 6.63 10.04 -2.76
C ALA A 37 7.71 9.24 -3.51
N ALA A 38 7.73 7.90 -3.36
CA ALA A 38 8.61 7.05 -4.13
C ALA A 38 8.18 6.89 -5.60
N ARG A 39 6.97 7.37 -5.95
CA ARG A 39 6.37 7.39 -7.30
C ARG A 39 6.28 6.01 -7.98
N PRO A 40 5.63 5.00 -7.36
CA PRO A 40 5.25 3.80 -8.11
C PRO A 40 4.25 4.18 -9.21
N GLU A 41 4.30 3.51 -10.36
CA GLU A 41 3.35 3.74 -11.44
C GLU A 41 1.93 3.28 -11.09
N VAL A 42 1.80 2.29 -10.21
CA VAL A 42 0.51 1.80 -9.70
C VAL A 42 0.63 1.59 -8.20
N LEU A 43 -0.31 2.16 -7.45
CA LEU A 43 -0.50 1.88 -6.03
C LEU A 43 -1.81 1.11 -5.85
N ASN A 44 -1.72 -0.05 -5.22
CA ASN A 44 -2.84 -0.96 -5.01
C ASN A 44 -2.98 -1.31 -3.52
N HIS A 45 -4.23 -1.51 -3.09
CA HIS A 45 -4.58 -2.00 -1.76
C HIS A 45 -5.86 -2.83 -1.87
N ASN A 46 -5.80 -4.09 -1.46
CA ASN A 46 -6.95 -4.97 -1.52
C ASN A 46 -7.91 -4.71 -0.36
N THR A 47 -9.21 -4.65 -0.65
CA THR A 47 -10.26 -4.67 0.37
C THR A 47 -10.55 -6.08 0.89
N GLU A 48 -10.13 -7.11 0.14
CA GLU A 48 -10.27 -8.55 0.36
C GLU A 48 -11.72 -9.09 0.37
N THR A 49 -12.63 -8.42 1.07
CA THR A 49 -14.04 -8.83 1.19
C THR A 49 -14.95 -7.63 1.42
N ILE A 50 -16.26 -7.88 1.47
CA ILE A 50 -17.28 -6.87 1.77
C ILE A 50 -17.23 -6.44 3.25
N ALA A 51 -17.63 -5.20 3.53
CA ALA A 51 -17.55 -4.58 4.87
C ALA A 51 -18.15 -5.44 6.00
N ARG A 52 -19.28 -6.12 5.75
CA ARG A 52 -19.95 -6.98 6.73
C ARG A 52 -19.09 -8.18 7.18
N LEU A 53 -18.16 -8.63 6.34
CA LEU A 53 -17.31 -9.80 6.62
C LEU A 53 -15.87 -9.42 6.99
N THR A 54 -15.48 -8.15 6.87
CA THR A 54 -14.10 -7.70 7.10
C THR A 54 -13.59 -8.10 8.49
N ALA A 55 -14.38 -7.93 9.56
CA ALA A 55 -13.96 -8.30 10.91
C ALA A 55 -13.73 -9.81 11.09
N ALA A 56 -14.42 -10.66 10.32
CA ALA A 56 -14.27 -12.11 10.39
C ALA A 56 -13.11 -12.62 9.50
N CYS A 57 -12.96 -12.07 8.30
CA CYS A 57 -11.96 -12.52 7.32
C CYS A 57 -10.59 -11.84 7.50
N VAL A 58 -10.57 -10.58 7.92
CA VAL A 58 -9.35 -9.77 8.06
C VAL A 58 -9.38 -9.03 9.41
N PRO A 59 -9.14 -9.74 10.52
CA PRO A 59 -9.33 -9.19 11.87
C PRO A 59 -8.42 -8.01 12.22
N THR A 60 -7.28 -7.91 11.52
CA THR A 60 -6.26 -6.87 11.73
C THR A 60 -6.48 -5.62 10.88
N ARG A 61 -7.47 -5.62 9.97
CA ARG A 61 -7.72 -4.48 9.10
C ARG A 61 -8.20 -3.29 9.93
N PHE A 62 -7.59 -2.14 9.70
CA PHE A 62 -8.07 -0.90 10.25
C PHE A 62 -9.41 -0.55 9.61
N ILE A 63 -10.42 -0.40 10.45
CA ILE A 63 -11.76 0.04 10.08
C ILE A 63 -11.98 1.34 10.84
N SER A 64 -12.02 2.48 10.14
CA SER A 64 -12.54 3.70 10.72
C SER A 64 -14.00 3.45 11.07
N LYS A 65 -14.36 3.50 12.35
CA LYS A 65 -15.78 3.55 12.73
C LYS A 65 -16.40 4.81 12.12
N PRO A 66 -17.68 4.76 11.72
CA PRO A 66 -18.41 5.98 11.39
C PRO A 66 -18.47 6.94 12.58
#